data_AF-A0A953XKI6-F1
#
_entry.id   AF-A0A953XKI6-F1
#
_cell.length_a   1.000
_cell.length_b   1.000
_cell.length_c   1.000
_cell.angle_alpha   90.00
_cell.angle_beta   90.00
_cell.angle_gamma   90.00
#
_symmetry.space_group_name_H-M   'P 1'
#
loop_
_entity.id
_entity.type
_entity.pdbx_description
1 polymer ?
#
loop_
_entity_poly.entity_id
_entity_poly.type
_entity_poly.pdbx_seq_one_letter_code
_entity_poly.pdbx_strand_id
1 'polypeptide(L)'
;MVSRRFNRLQDDQEVHILGVPMDHGAGRRGVGMGPSAIRIAGLHEKLKALGLAFVDHGDVLIRDVERAQKAISIEGKANHLPMIARACDAAHEHIKRIVKKDAFPLVIGGDHSIAIGTIAGLVAAYKEEEAELRKDNPKLELTMGVIWIDAHGDLNTPLTSPSGNIHGMP
;
A
#
# COMPACT_ATOMS: atom_id res chain seq x y z
N MET A 1 -13.21 -14.34 -26.19
CA MET A 1 -11.78 -14.56 -25.87
C MET A 1 -11.13 -13.18 -25.74
N VAL A 2 -11.23 -12.56 -24.56
CA VAL A 2 -10.62 -11.25 -24.32
C VAL A 2 -9.25 -11.50 -23.72
N SER A 3 -8.23 -11.52 -24.57
CA SER A 3 -6.83 -11.46 -24.13
C SER A 3 -6.61 -10.07 -23.56
N ARG A 4 -6.64 -9.93 -22.22
CA ARG A 4 -6.06 -8.75 -21.54
C ARG A 4 -4.55 -8.84 -21.80
N ARG A 5 -4.08 -8.17 -22.86
CA ARG A 5 -2.65 -8.04 -23.17
C ARG A 5 -1.98 -7.26 -22.03
N PHE A 6 -0.81 -7.73 -21.61
CA PHE A 6 0.14 -7.04 -20.72
C PHE A 6 0.76 -5.79 -21.37
N ASN A 7 -0.04 -4.94 -22.00
CA ASN A 7 0.43 -3.62 -22.42
C ASN A 7 0.44 -2.69 -21.21
N ARG A 8 0.95 -1.47 -21.39
CA ARG A 8 0.99 -0.33 -20.45
C ARG A 8 -0.24 -0.27 -19.52
N LEU A 9 -0.19 0.55 -18.46
CA LEU A 9 -1.40 1.22 -17.94
C LEU A 9 -2.40 1.30 -19.09
N GLN A 10 -3.58 0.67 -18.99
CA GLN A 10 -4.51 0.63 -20.13
C GLN A 10 -4.53 2.05 -20.72
N ASP A 11 -4.41 2.26 -22.03
CA ASP A 11 -3.85 3.52 -22.56
C ASP A 11 -4.53 4.83 -22.08
N ASP A 12 -5.68 4.75 -21.38
CA ASP A 12 -6.43 5.83 -20.72
C ASP A 12 -6.52 5.75 -19.17
N GLN A 13 -5.76 4.87 -18.50
CA GLN A 13 -5.89 4.60 -17.07
C GLN A 13 -5.23 5.70 -16.23
N GLU A 14 -6.04 6.42 -15.45
CA GLU A 14 -5.56 7.51 -14.61
C GLU A 14 -4.70 6.99 -13.44
N VAL A 15 -3.59 7.65 -13.16
CA VAL A 15 -2.71 7.33 -12.02
C VAL A 15 -3.27 8.02 -10.77
N HIS A 16 -3.63 7.24 -9.76
CA HIS A 16 -4.10 7.77 -8.48
C HIS A 16 -3.00 7.67 -7.44
N ILE A 17 -2.49 8.83 -7.03
CA ILE A 17 -1.38 8.94 -6.09
C ILE A 17 -1.94 8.97 -4.67
N LEU A 18 -1.38 8.13 -3.78
CA LEU A 18 -1.71 8.10 -2.37
C LEU A 18 -0.44 8.11 -1.53
N GLY A 19 -0.29 9.08 -0.65
CA GLY A 19 0.78 9.05 0.35
C GLY A 19 0.38 8.26 1.59
N VAL A 20 1.28 7.42 2.09
CA VAL A 20 1.13 6.68 3.35
C VAL A 20 2.34 6.99 4.23
N PRO A 21 2.32 8.10 4.99
CA PRO A 21 3.49 8.61 5.72
C PRO A 21 3.76 7.84 7.02
N MET A 22 3.85 6.50 6.94
CA MET A 22 4.16 5.64 8.08
C MET A 22 5.62 5.78 8.52
N ASP A 23 5.83 6.13 9.79
CA ASP A 23 7.15 6.50 10.32
C ASP A 23 7.62 5.64 11.50
N HIS A 24 6.90 4.55 11.78
CA HIS A 24 6.98 3.82 13.05
C HIS A 24 7.09 2.30 12.90
N GLY A 25 6.93 1.77 11.69
CA GLY A 25 7.22 0.38 11.40
C GLY A 25 8.72 0.07 11.46
N ALA A 26 9.57 1.10 11.33
CA ALA A 26 11.01 1.03 11.51
C ALA A 26 11.47 1.65 12.84
N GLY A 27 12.71 1.36 13.26
CA GLY A 27 13.33 1.93 14.46
C GLY A 27 13.88 3.36 14.32
N ARG A 28 13.66 4.02 13.18
CA ARG A 28 14.13 5.38 12.89
C ARG A 28 13.00 6.22 12.30
N ARG A 29 12.86 7.44 12.80
CA ARG A 29 11.92 8.45 12.30
C ARG A 29 12.48 9.15 11.06
N GLY A 30 11.60 9.77 10.28
CA GLY A 30 11.90 10.59 9.11
C GLY A 30 11.41 10.00 7.79
N VAL A 31 11.17 8.69 7.71
CA VAL A 31 10.65 8.05 6.49
C VAL A 31 9.21 8.47 6.19
N GLY A 32 8.45 8.87 7.20
CA GLY A 32 7.12 9.48 7.03
C GLY A 32 7.12 10.76 6.16
N MET A 33 8.27 11.42 5.98
CA MET A 33 8.40 12.56 5.07
C MET A 33 8.51 12.17 3.59
N GLY A 34 8.67 10.87 3.29
CA GLY A 34 8.83 10.32 1.95
C GLY A 34 7.79 10.82 0.93
N PRO A 35 6.48 10.77 1.23
CA PRO A 35 5.45 11.24 0.31
C PRO A 35 5.61 12.72 -0.05
N SER A 36 5.90 13.57 0.93
CA SER A 36 6.15 14.99 0.71
C SER A 36 7.43 15.22 -0.11
N ALA A 37 8.52 14.51 0.21
CA ALA A 37 9.80 14.64 -0.48
C ALA A 37 9.69 14.24 -1.96
N ILE A 38 9.01 13.14 -2.29
CA ILE A 38 8.81 12.70 -3.68
C ILE A 38 7.94 13.67 -4.46
N ARG A 39 6.89 14.23 -3.85
CA ARG A 39 6.09 15.29 -4.49
C ARG A 39 6.94 16.52 -4.82
N ILE A 40 7.73 17.00 -3.85
CA ILE A 40 8.63 18.14 -4.02
C ILE A 40 9.70 17.87 -5.10
N ALA A 41 10.16 16.62 -5.22
CA ALA A 41 11.13 16.20 -6.24
C ALA A 41 10.57 16.17 -7.68
N GLY A 42 9.33 16.61 -7.89
CA GLY A 42 8.74 16.80 -9.21
C GLY A 42 7.92 15.61 -9.72
N LEU A 43 7.26 14.87 -8.82
CA LEU A 43 6.43 13.72 -9.19
C LEU A 43 5.36 14.10 -10.22
N HIS A 44 4.63 15.19 -9.97
CA HIS A 44 3.53 15.62 -10.83
C HIS A 44 4.04 16.04 -12.21
N GLU A 45 5.15 16.76 -12.27
CA GLU A 45 5.82 17.20 -13.48
C GLU A 45 6.29 16.00 -14.32
N LYS A 46 6.84 14.97 -13.67
CA LYS A 46 7.27 13.73 -14.34
C LYS A 46 6.09 12.95 -14.89
N LEU A 47 4.99 12.81 -14.15
CA LEU A 47 3.78 12.16 -14.63
C LEU A 47 3.19 12.90 -15.84
N LYS A 48 3.12 14.24 -15.80
CA LYS A 48 2.72 15.07 -16.95
C LYS A 48 3.64 14.88 -18.15
N ALA A 49 4.96 14.86 -17.95
CA ALA A 49 5.94 14.68 -19.01
C ALA A 49 5.83 13.29 -19.68
N LEU A 50 5.34 12.28 -18.95
CA LEU A 50 5.03 10.96 -19.49
C LEU A 50 3.67 10.90 -20.21
N GLY A 51 2.89 12.00 -20.22
CA GLY A 51 1.56 12.06 -20.81
C GLY A 51 0.48 11.34 -19.97
N LEU A 52 0.74 11.11 -18.68
CA LEU A 52 -0.20 10.40 -17.81
C LEU A 52 -1.14 11.38 -17.09
N ALA A 53 -2.43 11.13 -17.16
CA ALA A 53 -3.42 11.76 -16.29
C ALA A 53 -3.23 11.24 -14.85
N PHE A 54 -3.43 12.11 -13.85
CA PHE A 54 -3.31 11.69 -12.46
C PHE A 54 -4.20 12.51 -11.51
N VAL A 55 -4.58 11.86 -10.41
CA VAL A 55 -5.24 12.47 -9.24
C VAL A 55 -4.39 12.20 -8.02
N ASP A 56 -3.99 13.25 -7.31
CA ASP A 56 -3.31 13.13 -6.01
C ASP A 56 -4.32 13.23 -4.88
N HIS A 57 -4.46 12.15 -4.11
CA HIS A 57 -5.39 12.05 -2.99
C HIS A 57 -4.82 12.64 -1.69
N GLY A 58 -3.59 13.16 -1.73
CA GLY A 58 -2.86 13.58 -0.54
C GLY A 58 -2.37 12.39 0.27
N ASP A 59 -2.27 12.58 1.58
CA ASP A 59 -1.76 11.56 2.50
C ASP A 59 -2.91 10.96 3.32
N VAL A 60 -2.84 9.65 3.60
CA VAL A 60 -3.75 9.04 4.58
C VAL A 60 -3.54 9.69 5.94
N LEU A 61 -4.64 10.02 6.61
CA LEU A 61 -4.58 10.62 7.93
C LEU A 61 -4.25 9.54 8.98
N ILE A 62 -2.99 9.49 9.39
CA ILE A 62 -2.56 8.66 10.52
C ILE A 62 -2.79 9.48 11.78
N ARG A 63 -3.91 9.25 12.48
CA ARG A 63 -4.16 9.91 13.76
C ARG A 63 -3.25 9.32 14.84
N ASP A 64 -2.30 10.11 15.29
CA ASP A 64 -1.48 9.81 16.45
C ASP A 64 -2.36 9.72 17.70
N VAL A 65 -2.36 8.55 18.34
CA VAL A 65 -2.92 8.40 19.69
C VAL A 65 -1.73 8.21 20.63
N GLU A 66 -0.86 9.22 20.66
CA GLU A 66 0.42 9.22 21.37
C GLU A 66 0.30 8.84 22.86
N ARG A 67 -0.87 9.05 23.49
CA ARG A 67 -1.03 8.84 24.93
C ARG A 67 -1.29 7.40 25.39
N ALA A 68 -1.60 6.45 24.51
CA ALA A 68 -1.99 5.09 24.92
C ALA A 68 -1.13 3.95 24.35
N GLN A 69 -0.24 4.23 23.38
CA GLN A 69 0.30 3.17 22.50
C GLN A 69 1.69 2.65 22.86
N LYS A 70 2.38 3.27 23.83
CA LYS A 70 3.66 2.71 24.35
C LYS A 70 3.51 1.32 24.99
N ALA A 71 2.28 0.89 25.29
CA ALA A 71 2.00 -0.29 26.11
C ALA A 71 1.49 -1.52 25.34
N ILE A 72 1.19 -1.44 24.03
CA ILE A 72 0.59 -2.57 23.29
C ILE A 72 1.54 -3.03 22.19
N SER A 73 2.40 -3.97 22.56
CA SER A 73 3.14 -4.84 21.66
C SER A 73 2.77 -6.28 22.05
N ILE A 74 2.81 -7.21 21.10
CA ILE A 74 2.73 -8.64 21.44
C ILE A 74 4.05 -8.98 22.14
N GLU A 75 4.13 -8.86 23.47
CA GLU A 75 5.33 -9.18 24.27
C GLU A 75 6.63 -8.47 23.81
N GLY A 76 6.56 -7.24 23.29
CA GLY A 76 7.73 -6.53 22.75
C GLY A 76 8.15 -6.95 21.34
N LYS A 77 7.36 -7.80 20.66
CA LYS A 77 7.69 -8.42 19.38
C LYS A 77 7.01 -7.80 18.16
N ALA A 78 6.14 -6.81 18.37
CA ALA A 78 5.47 -6.04 17.32
C ALA A 78 5.25 -4.61 17.80
N ASN A 79 6.22 -3.74 17.53
CA ASN A 79 6.24 -2.36 17.99
C ASN A 79 5.18 -1.52 17.26
N HIS A 80 4.49 -0.63 17.98
CA HIS A 80 3.50 0.31 17.43
C HIS A 80 2.32 -0.33 16.65
N LEU A 81 2.06 -1.62 16.88
CA LEU A 81 1.08 -2.42 16.13
C LEU A 81 -0.28 -1.73 15.93
N PRO A 82 -0.96 -1.17 16.97
CA PRO A 82 -2.30 -0.62 16.76
C PRO A 82 -2.32 0.60 15.84
N MET A 83 -1.23 1.37 15.79
CA MET A 83 -1.14 2.53 14.89
C MET A 83 -0.81 2.08 13.46
N ILE A 84 0.10 1.12 13.31
CA ILE A 84 0.44 0.55 12.01
C ILE A 84 -0.78 -0.14 11.37
N ALA A 85 -1.51 -0.93 12.15
CA ALA A 85 -2.76 -1.55 11.72
C ALA A 85 -3.77 -0.51 11.21
N ARG A 86 -4.01 0.58 11.96
CA ARG A 86 -4.93 1.65 11.52
C ARG A 86 -4.49 2.35 10.23
N ALA A 87 -3.19 2.58 10.07
CA ALA A 87 -2.68 3.15 8.83
C ALA A 87 -2.85 2.18 7.66
N CYS A 88 -2.63 0.88 7.90
CA CYS A 88 -2.87 -0.17 6.91
C CYS A 88 -4.36 -0.27 6.53
N ASP A 89 -5.27 -0.20 7.50
CA ASP A 89 -6.72 -0.18 7.24
C ASP A 89 -7.12 1.05 6.41
N ALA A 90 -6.58 2.22 6.72
CA ALA A 90 -6.83 3.44 5.95
C ALA A 90 -6.31 3.32 4.51
N ALA A 91 -5.09 2.80 4.32
CA ALA A 91 -4.51 2.55 3.00
C ALA A 91 -5.32 1.51 2.22
N HIS A 92 -5.71 0.41 2.86
CA HIS A 92 -6.55 -0.65 2.30
C HIS A 92 -7.82 -0.08 1.69
N GLU A 93 -8.57 0.68 2.48
CA GLU A 93 -9.84 1.29 2.07
C GLU A 93 -9.67 2.25 0.89
N HIS A 94 -8.60 3.05 0.90
CA HIS A 94 -8.34 4.03 -0.15
C HIS A 94 -7.96 3.36 -1.47
N ILE A 95 -7.07 2.35 -1.41
CA ILE A 95 -6.63 1.60 -2.59
C ILE A 95 -7.79 0.82 -3.20
N LYS A 96 -8.63 0.20 -2.37
CA LYS A 96 -9.83 -0.48 -2.84
C LYS A 96 -10.75 0.47 -3.63
N ARG A 97 -10.92 1.72 -3.17
CA ARG A 97 -11.69 2.74 -3.91
C ARG A 97 -11.01 3.19 -5.20
N ILE A 98 -9.69 3.27 -5.23
CA ILE A 98 -8.93 3.60 -6.44
C ILE A 98 -9.13 2.53 -7.50
N VAL A 99 -8.89 1.26 -7.17
CA VAL A 99 -9.00 0.15 -8.12
C VAL A 99 -10.43 0.00 -8.65
N LYS A 100 -11.45 0.22 -7.81
CA LYS A 100 -12.87 0.22 -8.24
C LYS A 100 -13.22 1.31 -9.24
N LYS A 101 -12.42 2.37 -9.35
CA LYS A 101 -12.57 3.41 -10.38
C LYS A 101 -11.82 3.08 -11.66
N ASP A 102 -11.34 1.84 -11.79
CA ASP A 102 -10.47 1.39 -12.87
C ASP A 102 -9.19 2.25 -12.97
N ALA A 103 -8.70 2.76 -11.84
CA ALA A 103 -7.52 3.61 -11.80
C ALA A 103 -6.29 2.87 -11.25
N PHE A 104 -5.10 3.30 -11.64
CA PHE A 104 -3.85 2.70 -11.20
C PHE A 104 -3.36 3.33 -9.90
N PRO A 105 -3.26 2.60 -8.78
CA PRO A 105 -2.77 3.14 -7.53
C PRO A 105 -1.23 3.28 -7.54
N LEU A 106 -0.74 4.51 -7.40
CA LEU A 106 0.66 4.82 -7.08
C LEU A 106 0.76 5.20 -5.60
N VAL A 107 1.20 4.25 -4.77
CA VAL A 107 1.35 4.49 -3.33
C VAL A 107 2.77 4.93 -3.03
N ILE A 108 2.92 6.07 -2.35
CA ILE A 108 4.21 6.57 -1.89
C ILE A 108 4.24 6.41 -0.38
N GLY A 109 5.18 5.59 0.08
CA GLY A 109 5.26 5.21 1.48
C GLY A 109 6.12 6.11 2.35
N GLY A 110 6.04 5.83 3.64
CA GLY A 110 7.19 5.82 4.54
C GLY A 110 7.80 4.41 4.58
N ASP A 111 7.86 3.75 5.74
CA ASP A 111 8.44 2.41 5.84
C ASP A 111 7.60 1.28 5.21
N HIS A 112 8.19 0.08 5.07
CA HIS A 112 7.60 -1.03 4.32
C HIS A 112 6.39 -1.69 5.01
N SER A 113 6.10 -1.37 6.27
CA SER A 113 4.93 -1.96 6.97
C SER A 113 3.60 -1.62 6.27
N ILE A 114 3.58 -0.55 5.47
CA ILE A 114 2.41 -0.16 4.67
C ILE A 114 2.00 -1.23 3.67
N ALA A 115 2.93 -2.10 3.25
CA ALA A 115 2.66 -3.15 2.27
C ALA A 115 1.53 -4.10 2.71
N ILE A 116 1.38 -4.32 4.03
CA ILE A 116 0.25 -5.05 4.62
C ILE A 116 -1.07 -4.46 4.13
N GLY A 117 -1.26 -3.15 4.32
CA GLY A 117 -2.47 -2.45 3.92
C GLY A 117 -2.62 -2.33 2.41
N THR A 118 -1.53 -2.05 1.70
CA THR A 118 -1.59 -1.80 0.26
C THR A 118 -1.92 -3.06 -0.53
N ILE A 119 -1.24 -4.17 -0.25
CA ILE A 119 -1.50 -5.46 -0.91
C ILE A 119 -2.89 -5.97 -0.50
N ALA A 120 -3.27 -5.87 0.78
CA ALA A 120 -4.61 -6.27 1.21
C ALA A 120 -5.72 -5.49 0.48
N GLY A 121 -5.53 -4.19 0.26
CA GLY A 121 -6.48 -3.35 -0.48
C GLY A 121 -6.63 -3.77 -1.94
N LEU A 122 -5.51 -4.07 -2.61
CA LEU A 122 -5.51 -4.62 -3.97
C LEU A 122 -6.24 -5.97 -4.03
N VAL A 123 -5.89 -6.91 -3.12
CA VAL A 123 -6.51 -8.24 -3.09
C VAL A 123 -8.02 -8.14 -2.87
N ALA A 124 -8.45 -7.27 -1.95
CA ALA A 124 -9.88 -7.07 -1.69
C ALA A 124 -10.63 -6.52 -2.91
N ALA A 125 -10.04 -5.57 -3.66
CA ALA A 125 -10.65 -5.03 -4.86
C ALA A 125 -10.79 -6.10 -5.95
N TYR A 126 -9.71 -6.84 -6.24
CA TYR A 126 -9.73 -7.85 -7.31
C TYR A 126 -10.55 -9.08 -6.96
N LYS A 127 -10.68 -9.46 -5.68
CA LYS A 127 -11.61 -10.52 -5.27
C LYS A 127 -13.07 -10.14 -5.50
N GLU A 128 -13.42 -8.88 -5.33
CA GLU A 128 -14.77 -8.40 -5.64
C GLU A 128 -15.02 -8.38 -7.15
N GLU A 129 -14.04 -7.94 -7.96
CA GLU A 129 -14.11 -8.05 -9.44
C GLU A 129 -14.24 -9.52 -9.87
N GLU A 130 -13.43 -10.41 -9.31
CA GLU A 130 -13.47 -11.85 -9.57
C GLU A 130 -14.85 -12.43 -9.27
N ALA A 131 -15.44 -12.11 -8.11
CA ALA A 131 -16.75 -12.59 -7.71
C ALA A 131 -17.85 -12.19 -8.70
N GLU A 132 -17.78 -10.97 -9.25
CA GLU A 132 -18.70 -10.51 -10.29
C GLU A 132 -18.48 -11.26 -11.61
N LEU A 133 -17.23 -11.37 -12.08
CA LEU A 133 -16.90 -12.06 -13.33
C LEU A 133 -17.22 -13.56 -13.29
N ARG A 134 -17.16 -14.19 -12.11
CA ARG A 134 -17.50 -15.60 -11.91
C ARG A 134 -18.99 -15.91 -12.11
N LYS A 135 -19.88 -14.91 -12.06
CA LYS A 135 -21.31 -15.11 -12.36
C LYS A 135 -21.51 -15.63 -13.79
N ASP A 136 -20.72 -15.12 -14.73
CA ASP A 136 -20.75 -15.53 -16.14
C ASP A 136 -19.67 -16.56 -16.50
N ASN A 137 -18.63 -16.71 -15.67
CA ASN A 137 -17.55 -17.67 -15.87
C ASN A 137 -17.12 -18.34 -14.55
N PRO A 138 -17.83 -19.40 -14.09
CA PRO A 138 -17.59 -20.00 -12.76
C PRO A 138 -16.18 -20.55 -12.53
N LYS A 139 -15.44 -20.86 -13.62
CA LYS A 139 -14.07 -21.38 -13.60
C LYS A 139 -13.01 -20.28 -13.62
N LEU A 140 -13.38 -19.01 -13.76
CA LEU A 140 -12.44 -17.91 -13.69
C LEU A 140 -11.83 -17.85 -12.29
N GLU A 141 -10.51 -17.68 -12.24
CA GLU A 141 -9.76 -17.42 -11.02
C GLU A 141 -8.77 -16.29 -11.32
N LEU A 142 -8.76 -15.26 -10.48
CA LEU A 142 -7.77 -14.18 -10.57
C LEU A 142 -6.60 -14.50 -9.65
N THR A 143 -5.39 -14.52 -10.21
CA THR A 143 -4.15 -14.70 -9.44
C THR A 143 -3.41 -13.36 -9.35
N MET A 144 -3.04 -12.98 -8.13
CA MET A 144 -2.17 -11.83 -7.88
C MET A 144 -0.73 -12.30 -7.66
N GLY A 145 0.20 -11.72 -8.43
CA GLY A 145 1.63 -11.86 -8.20
C GLY A 145 2.20 -10.60 -7.55
N VAL A 146 3.19 -10.76 -6.68
CA VAL A 146 3.94 -9.65 -6.06
C VAL A 146 5.39 -9.74 -6.48
N ILE A 147 5.94 -8.63 -6.99
CA ILE A 147 7.38 -8.47 -7.22
C ILE A 147 7.92 -7.58 -6.11
N TRP A 148 8.66 -8.18 -5.16
CA TRP A 148 9.24 -7.48 -4.03
C TRP A 148 10.71 -7.15 -4.31
N ILE A 149 11.02 -5.86 -4.47
CA ILE A 149 12.38 -5.39 -4.76
C ILE A 149 12.89 -4.68 -3.52
N ASP A 150 13.63 -5.40 -2.68
CA ASP A 150 14.23 -4.88 -1.45
C ASP A 150 15.55 -5.61 -1.17
N ALA A 151 16.42 -5.00 -0.38
CA ALA A 151 17.60 -5.67 0.16
C ALA A 151 17.22 -6.75 1.20
N HIS A 152 16.02 -6.65 1.79
CA HIS A 152 15.51 -7.55 2.81
C HIS A 152 14.34 -8.38 2.27
N GLY A 153 14.15 -9.57 2.86
CA GLY A 153 12.97 -10.38 2.55
C GLY A 153 11.68 -9.84 3.18
N ASP A 154 11.79 -9.11 4.29
CA ASP A 154 10.64 -8.57 5.05
C ASP A 154 9.62 -9.64 5.52
N LEU A 155 10.09 -10.88 5.69
CA LEU A 155 9.27 -12.07 6.01
C LEU A 155 9.41 -12.54 7.47
N ASN A 156 9.81 -11.68 8.41
CA ASN A 156 9.84 -12.08 9.81
C ASN A 156 8.42 -12.21 10.36
N THR A 157 8.27 -13.10 11.33
CA THR A 157 7.11 -13.09 12.22
C THR A 157 7.45 -12.29 13.48
N PRO A 158 6.45 -11.92 14.31
CA PRO A 158 6.74 -11.41 15.64
C PRO A 158 7.68 -12.34 16.43
N LEU A 159 7.58 -13.66 16.27
CA LEU A 159 8.39 -14.63 17.02
C LEU A 159 9.85 -14.72 16.53
N THR A 160 10.12 -14.41 15.27
CA THR A 160 11.45 -14.56 14.66
C THR A 160 12.18 -13.24 14.49
N SER A 161 11.48 -12.11 14.62
CA SER A 161 12.07 -10.79 14.44
C SER A 161 13.13 -10.50 15.50
N PRO A 162 14.34 -10.05 15.10
CA PRO A 162 15.37 -9.64 16.05
C PRO A 162 15.12 -8.25 16.65
N SER A 163 14.14 -7.49 16.14
CA SER A 163 13.92 -6.09 16.50
C SER A 163 12.50 -5.75 16.95
N GLY A 164 11.51 -6.58 16.60
CA GLY A 164 10.09 -6.27 16.79
C GLY A 164 9.57 -5.16 15.87
N ASN A 165 10.36 -4.67 14.93
CA ASN A 165 9.96 -3.65 13.97
C ASN A 165 9.14 -4.27 12.84
N ILE A 166 7.91 -3.79 12.66
CA ILE A 166 6.92 -4.40 11.75
C ILE A 166 7.29 -4.22 10.28
N HIS A 167 8.12 -3.25 9.90
CA HIS A 167 8.54 -3.08 8.50
C HIS A 167 9.26 -4.31 7.93
N GLY A 168 9.81 -5.19 8.77
CA GLY A 168 10.42 -6.45 8.35
C GLY A 168 9.50 -7.67 8.51
N MET A 169 8.20 -7.45 8.68
CA MET A 169 7.13 -8.45 8.80
C MET A 169 5.91 -8.30 7.84
N PRO A 170 5.87 -7.40 6.83
CA PRO A 170 4.70 -7.25 5.98
C PRO A 170 4.29 -8.48 5.16
#